data_AF-A0A9W9B4X9-F1
#
_entry.id   AF-A0A9W9B4X9-F1
#
_cell.length_a   1.000
_cell.length_b   1.000
_cell.length_c   1.000
_cell.angle_alpha   90.00
_cell.angle_beta   90.00
_cell.angle_gamma   90.00
#
_symmetry.space_group_name_H-M   'P 1'
#
loop_
_entity.id
_entity.type
_entity.pdbx_description
1 polymer ?
#
loop_
_entity_poly.entity_id
_entity_poly.type
_entity_poly.pdbx_seq_one_letter_code
_entity_poly.pdbx_strand_id
1 'polypeptide(L)'
;MDEETSTPVSTPETRSTVNGERSLPAMAEAELASPLSSSPMDAEILDSPSLSATTPKSHRLSRNPSFSGSSSTYQDDWDALPPLDRLTVLDLLDNFALPQQLEKLQRGISAQTDKVRRSRDAFKSRTQNARDRMVEEWRRRVPSADEQLERYRKRMRQRVEKLGKQWNDTKAISLREKISFICGVMNIFASGYLMGGYPEWFHIWYTAQLIYFMPIRIFTYHRRGYHYFLADLCYFVNVLLSLSLWVFPQSKRLFTAAYCLAFGNNAVAIIMWRNSLVFHSFDKVTSLFIHIMPCATLHCIVHLYPPELQKTRFPAIWAIKTANPGSPTAYANVF
;
A
#
# COMPACT_ATOMS: atom_id res chain seq x y z
N MET A 1 6.20 32.31 -101.64
CA MET A 1 6.27 31.57 -100.35
C MET A 1 6.58 32.62 -99.33
N ASP A 2 5.50 33.12 -98.78
CA ASP A 2 5.24 34.55 -98.52
C ASP A 2 5.67 34.88 -97.08
N GLU A 3 6.47 35.95 -96.86
CA GLU A 3 6.03 37.33 -96.51
C GLU A 3 5.47 37.39 -95.06
N GLU A 4 5.78 38.28 -94.12
CA GLU A 4 6.75 39.36 -93.82
C GLU A 4 6.61 39.60 -92.27
N THR A 5 7.70 39.84 -91.52
CA THR A 5 8.05 41.11 -90.82
C THR A 5 6.93 41.70 -89.93
N SER A 6 7.07 41.89 -88.61
CA SER A 6 7.75 43.06 -87.99
C SER A 6 7.51 43.14 -86.45
N THR A 7 8.53 43.64 -85.72
CA THR A 7 8.60 44.03 -84.29
C THR A 7 8.26 45.54 -84.10
N PRO A 8 8.43 46.25 -82.94
CA PRO A 8 8.23 45.98 -81.49
C PRO A 8 7.54 47.16 -80.68
N VAL A 9 7.36 46.96 -79.34
CA VAL A 9 7.41 47.94 -78.19
C VAL A 9 6.39 49.09 -78.06
N SER A 10 5.84 49.28 -76.84
CA SER A 10 5.83 50.54 -76.03
C SER A 10 4.88 50.49 -74.80
N THR A 11 5.40 50.85 -73.61
CA THR A 11 4.68 51.44 -72.45
C THR A 11 4.80 52.98 -72.49
N PRO A 12 3.86 53.76 -71.91
CA PRO A 12 4.13 54.52 -70.66
C PRO A 12 2.85 54.72 -69.77
N GLU A 13 2.88 54.78 -68.44
CA GLU A 13 3.29 55.84 -67.48
C GLU A 13 2.21 56.90 -67.08
N THR A 14 2.03 57.07 -65.76
CA THR A 14 1.71 58.32 -64.99
C THR A 14 0.27 58.76 -64.64
N ARG A 15 0.03 58.97 -63.31
CA ARG A 15 -0.42 60.23 -62.61
C ARG A 15 -1.39 59.97 -61.44
N SER A 16 -0.92 60.01 -60.17
CA SER A 16 -1.10 61.05 -59.12
C SER A 16 -2.57 61.31 -58.69
N THR A 17 -3.00 61.45 -57.41
CA THR A 17 -2.50 62.29 -56.31
C THR A 17 -3.44 62.17 -55.07
N VAL A 18 -2.92 62.40 -53.84
CA VAL A 18 -3.54 63.15 -52.69
C VAL A 18 -4.66 62.41 -51.91
N ASN A 19 -4.82 62.36 -50.58
CA ASN A 19 -4.32 62.97 -49.30
C ASN A 19 -4.76 61.95 -48.19
N GLY A 20 -4.31 61.89 -46.94
CA GLY A 20 -3.47 62.67 -46.02
C GLY A 20 -3.19 61.75 -44.80
N GLU A 21 -2.08 61.95 -44.08
CA GLU A 21 -2.08 62.53 -42.71
C GLU A 21 -3.09 61.86 -41.73
N ARG A 22 -2.76 61.44 -40.50
CA ARG A 22 -1.61 61.63 -39.61
C ARG A 22 -1.91 60.86 -38.31
N SER A 23 -0.88 60.25 -37.73
CA SER A 23 -0.65 60.02 -36.29
C SER A 23 -1.68 59.27 -35.43
N LEU A 24 -1.26 58.07 -34.99
CA LEU A 24 -1.60 57.51 -33.69
C LEU A 24 -0.82 58.25 -32.59
N PRO A 25 -1.46 58.56 -31.44
CA PRO A 25 -0.75 58.64 -30.18
C PRO A 25 -1.34 57.65 -29.16
N ALA A 26 -0.44 57.12 -28.33
CA ALA A 26 -0.78 56.39 -27.13
C ALA A 26 -0.97 57.36 -25.94
N MET A 27 -1.77 56.88 -24.98
CA MET A 27 -1.83 57.20 -23.53
C MET A 27 -3.01 58.06 -22.99
N ALA A 28 -3.56 57.50 -21.90
CA ALA A 28 -4.13 58.12 -20.69
C ALA A 28 -5.64 58.47 -20.61
N GLU A 29 -6.31 57.70 -19.72
CA GLU A 29 -7.20 58.09 -18.60
C GLU A 29 -8.58 58.81 -18.78
N ALA A 30 -9.50 58.37 -17.88
CA ALA A 30 -10.66 59.06 -17.27
C ALA A 30 -11.97 59.16 -18.11
N GLU A 31 -13.07 58.44 -17.79
CA GLU A 31 -14.07 58.58 -16.69
C GLU A 31 -15.31 59.41 -17.09
N LEU A 32 -16.49 58.74 -17.17
CA LEU A 32 -17.86 59.16 -16.75
C LEU A 32 -18.84 58.08 -17.28
N ALA A 33 -19.84 57.55 -16.57
CA ALA A 33 -20.57 58.01 -15.39
C ALA A 33 -21.23 56.83 -14.65
N SER A 34 -21.32 56.95 -13.32
CA SER A 34 -22.34 56.32 -12.45
C SER A 34 -23.01 57.45 -11.66
N PRO A 35 -24.25 57.28 -11.14
CA PRO A 35 -24.41 57.15 -9.68
C PRO A 35 -25.62 56.23 -9.31
N LEU A 36 -25.78 55.59 -8.15
CA LEU A 36 -25.63 55.97 -6.73
C LEU A 36 -25.42 54.67 -5.89
N SER A 37 -24.45 54.62 -4.96
CA SER A 37 -24.57 54.89 -3.50
C SER A 37 -25.16 53.70 -2.70
N SER A 38 -24.52 53.11 -1.67
CA SER A 38 -23.73 53.68 -0.57
C SER A 38 -22.92 52.59 0.19
N SER A 39 -21.77 52.98 0.74
CA SER A 39 -20.94 52.32 1.79
C SER A 39 -21.13 53.10 3.13
N PRO A 40 -20.52 52.83 4.32
CA PRO A 40 -19.23 52.14 4.56
C PRO A 40 -19.08 51.34 5.89
N MET A 41 -17.82 51.00 6.16
CA MET A 41 -17.19 50.10 7.14
C MET A 41 -17.16 50.65 8.59
N ASP A 42 -17.05 49.78 9.60
CA ASP A 42 -15.93 49.74 10.59
C ASP A 42 -16.19 48.83 11.81
N ALA A 43 -15.11 48.16 12.22
CA ALA A 43 -14.57 47.92 13.58
C ALA A 43 -15.38 47.36 14.79
N GLU A 44 -14.63 46.59 15.60
CA GLU A 44 -14.76 46.29 17.05
C GLU A 44 -15.79 45.23 17.54
N ILE A 45 -15.34 44.10 18.14
CA ILE A 45 -15.04 43.80 19.58
C ILE A 45 -16.26 43.27 20.38
N LEU A 46 -16.02 42.19 21.15
CA LEU A 46 -16.81 41.59 22.27
C LEU A 46 -18.15 40.92 21.87
N ASP A 47 -18.54 39.75 22.37
CA ASP A 47 -18.57 39.41 23.80
C ASP A 47 -18.62 37.89 24.07
N SER A 48 -18.05 37.49 25.21
CA SER A 48 -18.16 36.14 25.80
C SER A 48 -19.45 36.03 26.64
N PRO A 49 -19.77 34.88 27.24
CA PRO A 49 -19.39 34.76 28.65
C PRO A 49 -18.97 33.37 29.11
N SER A 50 -17.94 33.36 29.95
CA SER A 50 -17.64 32.33 30.94
C SER A 50 -18.69 32.29 32.05
N LEU A 51 -19.10 31.12 32.51
CA LEU A 51 -19.56 30.93 33.89
C LEU A 51 -19.20 29.54 34.43
N SER A 52 -18.87 29.57 35.70
CA SER A 52 -18.08 28.64 36.50
C SER A 52 -18.88 27.59 37.28
N ALA A 53 -18.15 26.55 37.69
CA ALA A 53 -18.31 25.63 38.82
C ALA A 53 -19.65 25.60 39.61
N THR A 54 -20.24 24.39 39.68
CA THR A 54 -20.98 23.92 40.85
C THR A 54 -20.55 22.49 41.21
N THR A 55 -20.01 22.34 42.42
CA THR A 55 -19.84 21.06 43.11
C THR A 55 -21.20 20.42 43.41
N PRO A 56 -21.27 19.07 43.47
CA PRO A 56 -21.62 18.50 44.77
C PRO A 56 -20.75 17.31 45.18
N LYS A 57 -20.46 17.35 46.49
CA LYS A 57 -20.03 16.31 47.43
C LYS A 57 -20.06 14.85 46.93
N SER A 58 -18.87 14.26 46.96
CA SER A 58 -18.51 12.91 47.42
C SER A 58 -19.57 11.80 47.42
N HIS A 59 -19.23 10.64 46.85
CA HIS A 59 -19.10 9.40 47.61
C HIS A 59 -17.99 8.52 47.01
N ARG A 60 -17.06 8.10 47.87
CA ARG A 60 -15.97 7.15 47.62
C ARG A 60 -16.52 5.74 47.36
N LEU A 61 -15.75 4.94 46.61
CA LEU A 61 -15.55 3.47 46.63
C LEU A 61 -15.56 2.93 45.19
N SER A 62 -14.74 1.98 44.72
CA SER A 62 -13.42 1.48 45.07
C SER A 62 -12.96 0.58 43.89
N ARG A 63 -11.64 0.53 43.66
CA ARG A 63 -10.84 -0.60 43.11
C ARG A 63 -10.58 -0.72 41.59
N ASN A 64 -9.27 -0.73 41.34
CA ASN A 64 -8.43 -1.31 40.28
C ASN A 64 -8.30 -0.62 38.90
N PRO A 65 -7.08 -0.14 38.55
CA PRO A 65 -6.73 0.16 37.16
C PRO A 65 -6.30 -1.12 36.41
N SER A 66 -6.87 -1.29 35.23
CA SER A 66 -6.42 -2.25 34.22
C SER A 66 -5.11 -1.77 33.59
N PHE A 67 -4.16 -2.69 33.47
CA PHE A 67 -2.93 -2.54 32.71
C PHE A 67 -3.27 -2.33 31.23
N SER A 68 -2.89 -1.19 30.66
CA SER A 68 -2.87 -0.96 29.22
C SER A 68 -1.49 -0.46 28.85
N GLY A 69 -0.64 -1.40 28.43
CA GLY A 69 0.55 -1.08 27.65
C GLY A 69 0.10 -0.88 26.21
N SER A 70 0.18 0.37 25.74
CA SER A 70 0.26 0.69 24.32
C SER A 70 1.48 1.56 24.10
N SER A 71 2.35 1.05 23.24
CA SER A 71 3.63 1.57 22.82
C SER A 71 3.54 2.86 22.03
N SER A 72 4.55 3.70 22.18
CA SER A 72 4.94 4.80 21.28
C SER A 72 6.20 5.42 21.91
N THR A 73 7.33 5.73 21.30
CA THR A 73 7.78 5.83 19.90
C THR A 73 9.28 6.15 20.03
N TYR A 74 10.14 5.44 19.30
CA TYR A 74 11.50 5.77 18.83
C TYR A 74 12.41 6.68 19.68
N GLN A 75 13.59 6.15 20.06
CA GLN A 75 14.87 6.84 19.88
C GLN A 75 16.01 5.81 19.88
N ASP A 76 16.79 5.82 18.80
CA ASP A 76 18.10 5.18 18.66
C ASP A 76 19.04 5.57 19.81
N ASP A 77 19.85 4.62 20.30
CA ASP A 77 21.24 4.87 20.69
C ASP A 77 21.97 3.54 20.94
N TRP A 78 22.71 3.08 19.92
CA TRP A 78 23.85 2.20 20.08
C TRP A 78 25.08 3.08 20.29
N ASP A 79 25.57 3.14 21.53
CA ASP A 79 27.00 3.16 21.93
C ASP A 79 27.20 3.88 23.28
N ALA A 80 27.30 3.10 24.36
CA ALA A 80 28.11 3.43 25.54
C ALA A 80 28.16 2.22 26.48
N LEU A 81 29.22 1.42 26.39
CA LEU A 81 29.61 0.57 27.52
C LEU A 81 30.07 1.45 28.69
N PRO A 82 29.78 1.05 29.93
CA PRO A 82 30.83 1.02 30.94
C PRO A 82 30.97 -0.40 31.53
N PRO A 83 32.19 -0.84 31.88
CA PRO A 83 32.46 -2.18 32.34
C PRO A 83 32.46 -2.28 33.89
N LEU A 84 32.41 -3.53 34.37
CA LEU A 84 32.79 -4.00 35.71
C LEU A 84 31.82 -3.71 36.87
N ASP A 85 31.05 -4.73 37.24
CA ASP A 85 30.50 -4.84 38.60
C ASP A 85 30.49 -6.31 39.09
N ARG A 86 31.69 -6.89 39.22
CA ARG A 86 31.90 -8.23 39.79
C ARG A 86 33.03 -8.27 40.82
N LEU A 87 33.20 -7.22 41.63
CA LEU A 87 34.24 -7.20 42.67
C LEU A 87 33.79 -6.68 44.05
N THR A 88 32.52 -6.34 44.27
CA THR A 88 32.06 -5.74 45.55
C THR A 88 31.48 -6.71 46.57
N VAL A 89 31.24 -7.99 46.22
CA VAL A 89 30.62 -8.96 47.14
C VAL A 89 31.64 -9.79 47.93
N LEU A 90 32.90 -9.85 47.46
CA LEU A 90 33.96 -10.60 48.13
C LEU A 90 34.78 -9.73 49.10
N ASP A 91 34.79 -8.41 48.92
CA ASP A 91 35.57 -7.47 49.75
C ASP A 91 34.82 -7.02 51.03
N LEU A 92 33.51 -7.31 51.12
CA LEU A 92 32.70 -7.07 52.33
C LEU A 92 32.80 -8.23 53.34
N LEU A 93 33.22 -9.42 52.90
CA LEU A 93 33.35 -10.59 53.78
C LEU A 93 34.71 -10.68 54.48
N ASP A 94 35.73 -9.96 54.01
CA ASP A 94 37.10 -10.08 54.51
C ASP A 94 37.43 -9.14 55.69
N ASN A 95 36.48 -8.28 56.11
CA ASN A 95 36.71 -7.30 57.17
C ASN A 95 35.94 -7.58 58.48
N PHE A 96 35.35 -8.77 58.62
CA PHE A 96 34.82 -9.23 59.91
C PHE A 96 35.82 -10.18 60.57
N ALA A 97 36.46 -9.68 61.62
CA ALA A 97 37.39 -10.37 62.52
C ALA A 97 36.95 -11.81 62.88
N LEU A 98 37.50 -12.79 62.15
CA LEU A 98 37.25 -14.24 62.31
C LEU A 98 38.52 -15.01 62.71
N PRO A 99 39.18 -14.67 63.84
CA PRO A 99 39.83 -15.74 64.60
C PRO A 99 39.40 -15.82 66.08
N GLN A 100 38.95 -14.73 66.71
CA GLN A 100 38.65 -14.72 68.14
C GLN A 100 37.23 -15.19 68.51
N GLN A 101 36.25 -15.07 67.60
CA GLN A 101 34.89 -15.59 67.82
C GLN A 101 34.74 -17.06 67.41
N LEU A 102 35.62 -17.55 66.53
CA LEU A 102 35.64 -18.96 66.11
C LEU A 102 36.03 -19.90 67.26
N GLU A 103 36.92 -19.49 68.15
CA GLU A 103 37.37 -20.35 69.25
C GLU A 103 36.29 -20.57 70.33
N LYS A 104 35.46 -19.55 70.60
CA LYS A 104 34.29 -19.66 71.49
C LYS A 104 33.15 -20.44 70.84
N LEU A 105 32.96 -20.30 69.53
CA LEU A 105 32.00 -21.08 68.75
C LEU A 105 32.41 -22.56 68.66
N GLN A 106 33.70 -22.84 68.49
CA GLN A 106 34.26 -24.19 68.39
C GLN A 106 34.09 -24.98 69.71
N ARG A 107 34.24 -24.32 70.87
CA ARG A 107 33.97 -24.94 72.19
C ARG A 107 32.48 -25.17 72.46
N GLY A 108 31.60 -24.34 71.89
CA GLY A 108 30.14 -24.55 71.94
C GLY A 108 29.64 -25.66 71.00
N ILE A 109 30.24 -25.76 69.81
CA ILE A 109 29.86 -26.76 68.79
C ILE A 109 30.33 -28.17 69.18
N SER A 110 31.52 -28.33 69.79
CA SER A 110 32.02 -29.66 70.18
C SER A 110 31.17 -30.33 71.27
N ALA A 111 30.71 -29.57 72.28
CA ALA A 111 29.85 -30.09 73.35
C ALA A 111 28.41 -30.40 72.90
N GLN A 112 27.95 -29.76 71.80
CA GLN A 112 26.61 -29.98 71.24
C GLN A 112 26.59 -31.06 70.14
N THR A 113 27.76 -31.49 69.64
CA THR A 113 27.90 -32.48 68.57
C THR A 113 27.37 -33.86 68.98
N ASP A 114 27.53 -34.30 70.24
CA ASP A 114 27.09 -35.63 70.67
C ASP A 114 25.56 -35.75 70.83
N LYS A 115 24.90 -34.68 71.29
CA LYS A 115 23.42 -34.62 71.33
C LYS A 115 22.83 -34.52 69.92
N VAL A 116 23.49 -33.78 69.02
CA VAL A 116 23.07 -33.65 67.62
C VAL A 116 23.32 -34.93 66.83
N ARG A 117 24.36 -35.71 67.15
CA ARG A 117 24.62 -37.00 66.51
C ARG A 117 23.54 -38.03 66.86
N ARG A 118 23.17 -38.12 68.15
CA ARG A 118 22.08 -39.01 68.59
C ARG A 118 20.71 -38.59 68.04
N SER A 119 20.42 -37.29 67.96
CA SER A 119 19.18 -36.81 67.34
C SER A 119 19.20 -36.98 65.82
N ARG A 120 20.35 -36.83 65.16
CA ARG A 120 20.54 -37.07 63.72
C ARG A 120 20.37 -38.54 63.36
N ASP A 121 20.87 -39.48 64.16
CA ASP A 121 20.73 -40.91 63.86
C ASP A 121 19.28 -41.40 64.05
N ALA A 122 18.58 -40.89 65.08
CA ALA A 122 17.15 -41.14 65.29
C ALA A 122 16.27 -40.47 64.21
N PHE A 123 16.64 -39.28 63.73
CA PHE A 123 15.95 -38.62 62.63
C PHE A 123 16.24 -39.30 61.30
N LYS A 124 17.47 -39.76 61.06
CA LYS A 124 17.88 -40.43 59.82
C LYS A 124 17.13 -41.74 59.61
N SER A 125 16.95 -42.57 60.64
CA SER A 125 16.19 -43.82 60.53
C SER A 125 14.69 -43.57 60.32
N ARG A 126 14.12 -42.54 60.96
CA ARG A 126 12.72 -42.14 60.78
C ARG A 126 12.46 -41.48 59.42
N THR A 127 13.41 -40.68 58.92
CA THR A 127 13.38 -40.09 57.58
C THR A 127 13.62 -41.12 56.49
N GLN A 128 14.47 -42.13 56.71
CA GLN A 128 14.68 -43.22 55.75
C GLN A 128 13.39 -44.02 55.55
N ASN A 129 12.75 -44.47 56.63
CA ASN A 129 11.48 -45.20 56.53
C ASN A 129 10.34 -44.36 55.92
N ALA A 130 10.29 -43.05 56.20
CA ALA A 130 9.32 -42.14 55.57
C ALA A 130 9.62 -41.92 54.08
N ARG A 131 10.91 -41.82 53.72
CA ARG A 131 11.38 -41.70 52.34
C ARG A 131 11.07 -42.97 51.55
N ASP A 132 11.27 -44.15 52.13
CA ASP A 132 11.02 -45.41 51.42
C ASP A 132 9.53 -45.62 51.15
N ARG A 133 8.65 -45.29 52.12
CA ARG A 133 7.19 -45.28 51.88
C ARG A 133 6.78 -44.26 50.83
N MET A 134 7.34 -43.05 50.85
CA MET A 134 7.09 -42.05 49.81
C MET A 134 7.62 -42.49 48.44
N VAL A 135 8.79 -43.12 48.38
CA VAL A 135 9.39 -43.63 47.14
C VAL A 135 8.57 -44.77 46.56
N GLU A 136 8.02 -45.66 47.40
CA GLU A 136 7.18 -46.76 46.95
C GLU A 136 5.80 -46.30 46.49
N GLU A 137 5.21 -45.33 47.19
CA GLU A 137 4.00 -44.63 46.74
C GLU A 137 4.23 -43.81 45.47
N TRP A 138 5.42 -43.22 45.32
CA TRP A 138 5.83 -42.51 44.11
C TRP A 138 6.04 -43.49 42.96
N ARG A 139 6.68 -44.63 43.19
CA ARG A 139 6.86 -45.70 42.19
C ARG A 139 5.54 -46.31 41.73
N ARG A 140 4.52 -46.36 42.60
CA ARG A 140 3.15 -46.77 42.25
C ARG A 140 2.34 -45.70 41.51
N ARG A 141 2.68 -44.41 41.66
CA ARG A 141 1.98 -43.27 41.03
C ARG A 141 2.68 -42.70 39.80
N VAL A 142 3.95 -43.05 39.57
CA VAL A 142 4.71 -42.61 38.38
C VAL A 142 4.28 -43.48 37.19
N PRO A 143 3.72 -42.87 36.12
CA PRO A 143 3.41 -43.58 34.89
C PRO A 143 4.66 -44.25 34.32
N SER A 144 4.52 -45.46 33.75
CA SER A 144 5.63 -46.22 33.16
C SER A 144 6.47 -45.32 32.25
N ALA A 145 7.80 -45.43 32.33
CA ALA A 145 8.73 -44.61 31.53
C ALA A 145 8.41 -44.69 30.03
N ASP A 146 7.92 -45.84 29.58
CA ASP A 146 7.48 -46.07 28.20
C ASP A 146 6.26 -45.21 27.83
N GLU A 147 5.29 -45.07 28.73
CA GLU A 147 4.11 -44.21 28.51
C GLU A 147 4.50 -42.73 28.47
N GLN A 148 5.45 -42.31 29.30
CA GLN A 148 5.99 -40.95 29.27
C GLN A 148 6.76 -40.67 27.97
N LEU A 149 7.54 -41.65 27.50
CA LEU A 149 8.26 -41.59 26.22
C LEU A 149 7.28 -41.56 25.03
N GLU A 150 6.21 -42.33 25.06
CA GLU A 150 5.17 -42.29 24.03
C GLU A 150 4.43 -40.95 24.01
N ARG A 151 4.05 -40.43 25.18
CA ARG A 151 3.46 -39.08 25.31
C ARG A 151 4.43 -38.00 24.82
N TYR A 152 5.73 -38.14 25.10
CA TYR A 152 6.76 -37.24 24.59
C TYR A 152 6.92 -37.34 23.07
N ARG A 153 7.04 -38.56 22.51
CA ARG A 153 7.13 -38.81 21.06
C ARG A 153 5.89 -38.30 20.32
N LYS A 154 4.69 -38.51 20.87
CA LYS A 154 3.43 -38.00 20.30
C LYS A 154 3.42 -36.47 20.25
N ARG A 155 3.82 -35.81 21.34
CA ARG A 155 3.97 -34.34 21.39
C ARG A 155 5.04 -33.85 20.41
N MET A 156 6.16 -34.57 20.29
CA MET A 156 7.24 -34.23 19.36
C MET A 156 6.74 -34.34 17.90
N ARG A 157 6.04 -35.42 17.56
CA ARG A 157 5.46 -35.62 16.22
C ARG A 157 4.49 -34.50 15.85
N GLN A 158 3.58 -34.14 16.76
CA GLN A 158 2.65 -33.03 16.57
C GLN A 158 3.35 -31.68 16.40
N ARG A 159 4.46 -31.44 17.12
CA ARG A 159 5.26 -30.21 16.96
C ARG A 159 5.98 -30.19 15.62
N VAL A 160 6.57 -31.31 15.20
CA VAL A 160 7.23 -31.44 13.89
C VAL A 160 6.24 -31.28 12.75
N GLU A 161 5.04 -31.86 12.83
CA GLU A 161 3.99 -31.68 11.82
C GLU A 161 3.52 -30.22 11.74
N LYS A 162 3.34 -29.55 12.89
CA LYS A 162 2.99 -28.13 12.92
C LYS A 162 4.08 -27.26 12.29
N LEU A 163 5.34 -27.51 12.62
CA LEU A 163 6.48 -26.80 12.03
C LEU A 163 6.61 -27.10 10.53
N GLY A 164 6.43 -28.35 10.11
CA GLY A 164 6.45 -28.74 8.71
C GLY A 164 5.35 -28.05 7.90
N LYS A 165 4.14 -27.96 8.47
CA LYS A 165 3.02 -27.22 7.85
C LYS A 165 3.33 -25.73 7.74
N GLN A 166 3.75 -25.10 8.83
CA GLN A 166 4.12 -23.67 8.84
C GLN A 166 5.26 -23.38 7.84
N TRP A 167 6.28 -24.24 7.79
CA TRP A 167 7.39 -24.11 6.86
C TRP A 167 6.96 -24.27 5.40
N ASN A 168 6.07 -25.22 5.11
CA ASN A 168 5.52 -25.39 3.76
C ASN A 168 4.65 -24.20 3.37
N ASP A 169 3.84 -23.67 4.28
CA ASP A 169 3.03 -22.47 4.06
C ASP A 169 3.92 -21.24 3.81
N THR A 170 4.97 -21.03 4.62
CA THR A 170 5.94 -19.95 4.41
C THR A 170 6.69 -20.08 3.08
N LYS A 171 7.12 -21.30 2.71
CA LYS A 171 7.75 -21.55 1.41
C LYS A 171 6.78 -21.30 0.25
N ALA A 172 5.52 -21.73 0.36
CA ALA A 172 4.51 -21.50 -0.65
C ALA A 172 4.19 -20.01 -0.82
N ILE A 173 4.10 -19.26 0.28
CA ILE A 173 3.93 -17.79 0.26
C ILE A 173 5.13 -17.14 -0.44
N SER A 174 6.36 -17.48 -0.04
CA SER A 174 7.58 -16.91 -0.65
C SER A 174 7.71 -17.24 -2.14
N LEU A 175 7.36 -18.47 -2.55
CA LEU A 175 7.33 -18.84 -3.97
C LEU A 175 6.28 -18.04 -4.75
N ARG A 176 5.09 -17.87 -4.19
CA ARG A 176 4.03 -17.06 -4.80
C ARG A 176 4.45 -15.60 -4.94
N GLU A 177 5.10 -15.03 -3.94
CA GLU A 177 5.63 -13.66 -3.98
C GLU A 177 6.69 -13.50 -5.08
N LYS A 178 7.62 -14.46 -5.20
CA LYS A 178 8.64 -14.47 -6.27
C LYS A 178 8.03 -14.58 -7.66
N ILE A 179 7.08 -15.49 -7.85
CA ILE A 179 6.38 -15.64 -9.14
C ILE A 179 5.59 -14.37 -9.46
N SER A 180 4.89 -13.80 -8.48
CA SER A 180 4.14 -12.54 -8.65
C SER A 180 5.06 -11.39 -9.06
N PHE A 181 6.25 -11.31 -8.45
CA PHE A 181 7.28 -10.33 -8.79
C PHE A 181 7.74 -10.48 -10.24
N ILE A 182 8.18 -11.69 -10.62
CA ILE A 182 8.70 -11.95 -11.97
C ILE A 182 7.63 -11.70 -13.02
N CYS A 183 6.41 -12.20 -12.82
CA CYS A 183 5.30 -11.98 -13.74
C CYS A 183 4.93 -10.50 -13.85
N GLY A 184 4.89 -9.77 -12.74
CA GLY A 184 4.60 -8.33 -12.74
C GLY A 184 5.63 -7.53 -13.52
N VAL A 185 6.92 -7.79 -13.27
CA VAL A 185 8.04 -7.13 -13.98
C VAL A 185 8.03 -7.47 -15.46
N MET A 186 7.89 -8.76 -15.82
CA MET A 186 7.81 -9.20 -17.22
C MET A 186 6.62 -8.58 -17.95
N ASN A 187 5.47 -8.43 -17.29
CA ASN A 187 4.30 -7.80 -17.90
C ASN A 187 4.54 -6.32 -18.22
N ILE A 188 5.21 -5.57 -17.34
CA ILE A 188 5.55 -4.15 -17.60
C ILE A 188 6.51 -4.05 -18.77
N PHE A 189 7.56 -4.87 -18.81
CA PHE A 189 8.50 -4.89 -19.94
C PHE A 189 7.81 -5.28 -21.25
N ALA A 190 6.96 -6.31 -21.24
CA ALA A 190 6.19 -6.71 -22.41
C ALA A 190 5.26 -5.58 -22.88
N SER A 191 4.51 -4.95 -21.98
CA SER A 191 3.65 -3.81 -22.29
C SER A 191 4.43 -2.62 -22.86
N GLY A 192 5.59 -2.28 -22.28
CA GLY A 192 6.45 -1.20 -22.78
C GLY A 192 7.02 -1.51 -24.17
N TYR A 193 7.50 -2.74 -24.37
CA TYR A 193 8.02 -3.20 -25.66
C TYR A 193 6.94 -3.17 -26.75
N LEU A 194 5.73 -3.67 -26.47
CA LEU A 194 4.62 -3.62 -27.43
C LEU A 194 4.20 -2.17 -27.71
N MET A 195 4.16 -1.31 -26.69
CA MET A 195 3.77 0.09 -26.87
C MET A 195 4.76 0.86 -27.77
N GLY A 196 6.06 0.59 -27.66
CA GLY A 196 7.08 1.28 -28.46
C GLY A 196 7.37 0.65 -29.83
N GLY A 197 7.33 -0.68 -29.93
CA GLY A 197 7.70 -1.39 -31.16
C GLY A 197 6.52 -1.77 -32.05
N TYR A 198 5.43 -2.24 -31.46
CA TYR A 198 4.31 -2.85 -32.18
C TYR A 198 2.96 -2.42 -31.56
N PRO A 199 2.61 -1.11 -31.61
CA PRO A 199 1.41 -0.57 -30.97
C PRO A 199 0.12 -1.21 -31.50
N GLU A 200 0.16 -1.77 -32.71
CA GLU A 200 -0.97 -2.47 -33.31
C GLU A 200 -1.36 -3.76 -32.57
N TRP A 201 -0.44 -4.40 -31.86
CA TRP A 201 -0.73 -5.60 -31.06
C TRP A 201 -1.17 -5.29 -29.63
N PHE A 202 -1.06 -4.03 -29.21
CA PHE A 202 -1.30 -3.65 -27.81
C PHE A 202 -2.74 -3.92 -27.35
N HIS A 203 -3.72 -3.69 -28.23
CA HIS A 203 -5.14 -3.95 -27.93
C HIS A 203 -5.42 -5.45 -27.71
N ILE A 204 -4.72 -6.33 -28.44
CA ILE A 204 -4.80 -7.79 -28.27
C ILE A 204 -4.16 -8.17 -26.94
N TRP A 205 -2.99 -7.61 -26.63
CA TRP A 205 -2.30 -7.82 -25.36
C TRP A 205 -3.14 -7.39 -24.14
N TYR A 206 -3.81 -6.24 -24.21
CA TYR A 206 -4.77 -5.81 -23.19
C TYR A 206 -5.89 -6.83 -23.01
N THR A 207 -6.47 -7.33 -24.10
CA THR A 207 -7.59 -8.27 -24.01
C THR A 207 -7.19 -9.63 -23.47
N ALA A 208 -5.99 -10.11 -23.82
CA ALA A 208 -5.42 -11.32 -23.23
C ALA A 208 -5.23 -11.16 -21.71
N GLN A 209 -4.67 -10.03 -21.28
CA GLN A 209 -4.54 -9.71 -19.85
C GLN A 209 -5.90 -9.60 -19.16
N LEU A 210 -6.89 -8.97 -19.79
CA LEU A 210 -8.22 -8.83 -19.21
C LEU A 210 -8.88 -10.21 -19.01
N ILE A 211 -8.83 -11.08 -20.03
CA ILE A 211 -9.37 -12.45 -19.98
C ILE A 211 -8.62 -13.30 -18.95
N TYR A 212 -7.33 -13.05 -18.72
CA TYR A 212 -6.57 -13.76 -17.70
C TYR A 212 -6.86 -13.24 -16.28
N PHE A 213 -6.79 -11.93 -16.07
CA PHE A 213 -6.88 -11.32 -14.74
C PHE A 213 -8.32 -11.24 -14.21
N MET A 214 -9.33 -11.00 -15.07
CA MET A 214 -10.72 -10.87 -14.63
C MET A 214 -11.27 -12.14 -13.97
N PRO A 215 -11.17 -13.33 -14.57
CA PRO A 215 -11.71 -14.56 -13.95
C PRO A 215 -11.02 -14.90 -12.64
N ILE A 216 -9.69 -14.73 -12.56
CA ILE A 216 -8.93 -14.95 -11.34
C ILE A 216 -9.43 -14.03 -10.22
N ARG A 217 -9.70 -12.77 -10.56
CA ARG A 217 -10.20 -11.78 -9.61
C ARG A 217 -11.63 -12.06 -9.18
N ILE A 218 -12.53 -12.39 -10.12
CA ILE A 218 -13.92 -12.81 -9.83
C ILE A 218 -13.91 -13.97 -8.84
N PHE A 219 -13.14 -15.04 -9.12
CA PHE A 219 -13.07 -16.21 -8.27
C PHE A 219 -12.51 -15.88 -6.88
N THR A 220 -11.44 -15.08 -6.81
CA THR A 220 -10.81 -14.69 -5.55
C THR A 220 -11.76 -13.84 -4.70
N TYR A 221 -12.51 -12.91 -5.30
CA TYR A 221 -13.40 -12.00 -4.58
C TYR A 221 -14.68 -12.70 -4.16
N HIS A 222 -15.20 -13.59 -4.99
CA HIS A 222 -16.33 -14.43 -4.63
C HIS A 222 -16.02 -15.30 -3.41
N ARG A 223 -14.82 -15.91 -3.35
CA ARG A 223 -14.37 -16.70 -2.18
C ARG A 223 -14.21 -15.89 -0.90
N ARG A 224 -13.94 -14.58 -1.01
CA ARG A 224 -13.77 -13.68 0.14
C ARG A 224 -15.06 -12.93 0.52
N GLY A 225 -16.14 -13.10 -0.24
CA GLY A 225 -17.40 -12.39 -0.04
C GLY A 225 -17.44 -10.96 -0.58
N TYR A 226 -16.39 -10.47 -1.25
CA TYR A 226 -16.28 -9.10 -1.79
C TYR A 226 -16.85 -8.95 -3.22
N HIS A 227 -17.95 -9.63 -3.53
CA HIS A 227 -18.52 -9.63 -4.88
C HIS A 227 -19.05 -8.25 -5.30
N TYR A 228 -19.57 -7.45 -4.36
CA TYR A 228 -20.02 -6.07 -4.64
C TYR A 228 -18.88 -5.14 -5.06
N PHE A 229 -17.65 -5.37 -4.60
CA PHE A 229 -16.50 -4.57 -4.99
C PHE A 229 -16.12 -4.76 -6.47
N LEU A 230 -16.57 -5.86 -7.09
CA LEU A 230 -16.39 -6.06 -8.53
C LEU A 230 -17.35 -5.21 -9.37
N ALA A 231 -18.38 -4.61 -8.75
CA ALA A 231 -19.31 -3.69 -9.40
C ALA A 231 -18.78 -2.24 -9.45
N ASP A 232 -17.54 -2.00 -9.03
CA ASP A 232 -16.90 -0.70 -9.17
C ASP A 232 -16.80 -0.28 -10.64
N LEU A 233 -16.90 1.03 -10.87
CA LEU A 233 -16.95 1.63 -12.20
C LEU A 233 -15.73 1.25 -13.06
N CYS A 234 -14.57 0.99 -12.47
CA CYS A 234 -13.37 0.61 -13.23
C CYS A 234 -13.51 -0.74 -13.95
N TYR A 235 -14.19 -1.73 -13.35
CA TYR A 235 -14.46 -3.01 -14.02
C TYR A 235 -15.45 -2.81 -15.16
N PHE A 236 -16.47 -1.98 -14.95
CA PHE A 236 -17.43 -1.63 -16.00
C PHE A 236 -16.76 -0.92 -17.18
N VAL A 237 -15.82 -0.01 -16.93
CA VAL A 237 -15.05 0.66 -17.99
C VAL A 237 -14.22 -0.34 -18.81
N ASN A 238 -13.61 -1.33 -18.18
CA ASN A 238 -12.87 -2.38 -18.90
C ASN A 238 -13.79 -3.22 -19.81
N VAL A 239 -15.02 -3.50 -19.35
CA VAL A 239 -16.05 -4.17 -20.15
C VAL A 239 -16.50 -3.27 -21.31
N LEU A 240 -16.84 -2.01 -21.05
CA LEU A 240 -17.22 -1.05 -22.08
C LEU A 240 -16.13 -0.88 -23.15
N LEU A 241 -14.86 -0.79 -22.74
CA LEU A 241 -13.73 -0.73 -23.66
C LEU A 241 -13.61 -2.02 -24.46
N SER A 242 -13.78 -3.19 -23.84
CA SER A 242 -13.75 -4.46 -24.57
C SER A 242 -14.89 -4.57 -25.59
N LEU A 243 -16.09 -4.12 -25.23
CA LEU A 243 -17.23 -4.05 -26.13
C LEU A 243 -16.99 -3.06 -27.28
N SER A 244 -16.36 -1.92 -27.02
CA SER A 244 -16.04 -0.93 -28.06
C SER A 244 -14.99 -1.46 -29.04
N LEU A 245 -14.02 -2.26 -28.56
CA LEU A 245 -12.97 -2.82 -29.41
C LEU A 245 -13.44 -4.01 -30.25
N TRP A 246 -14.26 -4.91 -29.70
CA TRP A 246 -14.58 -6.19 -30.35
C TRP A 246 -16.01 -6.29 -30.89
N VAL A 247 -16.99 -5.72 -30.20
CA VAL A 247 -18.42 -5.93 -30.53
C VAL A 247 -18.95 -4.77 -31.37
N PHE A 248 -18.64 -3.53 -30.99
CA PHE A 248 -19.16 -2.34 -31.65
C PHE A 248 -18.07 -1.31 -32.01
N PRO A 249 -17.07 -1.67 -32.85
CA PRO A 249 -15.98 -0.76 -33.25
C PRO A 249 -16.43 0.40 -34.14
N GLN A 250 -17.69 0.41 -34.58
CA GLN A 250 -18.32 1.48 -35.36
C GLN A 250 -19.02 2.54 -34.49
N SER A 251 -19.29 2.25 -33.22
CA SER A 251 -20.06 3.15 -32.36
C SER A 251 -19.19 4.28 -31.80
N LYS A 252 -19.35 5.49 -32.33
CA LYS A 252 -18.67 6.70 -31.83
C LYS A 252 -18.99 6.97 -30.36
N ARG A 253 -20.28 6.89 -29.99
CA ARG A 253 -20.75 7.19 -28.62
C ARG A 253 -20.15 6.25 -27.58
N LEU A 254 -20.11 4.94 -27.89
CA LEU A 254 -19.54 3.95 -26.99
C LEU A 254 -18.04 4.16 -26.81
N PHE A 255 -17.31 4.42 -27.91
CA PHE A 255 -15.89 4.71 -27.85
C PHE A 255 -15.60 5.97 -27.04
N THR A 256 -16.28 7.09 -27.32
CA THR A 256 -16.09 8.35 -26.59
C THR A 256 -16.42 8.20 -25.10
N ALA A 257 -17.50 7.49 -24.75
CA ALA A 257 -17.85 7.22 -23.35
C ALA A 257 -16.77 6.39 -22.65
N ALA A 258 -16.30 5.30 -23.27
CA ALA A 258 -15.21 4.48 -22.73
C ALA A 258 -13.90 5.28 -22.60
N TYR A 259 -13.61 6.15 -23.57
CA TYR A 259 -12.44 7.02 -23.55
C TYR A 259 -12.47 7.99 -22.36
N CYS A 260 -13.56 8.75 -22.22
CA CYS A 260 -13.72 9.71 -21.12
C CYS A 260 -13.73 9.02 -19.75
N LEU A 261 -14.35 7.85 -19.62
CA LEU A 261 -14.36 7.11 -18.37
C LEU A 261 -13.00 6.48 -18.03
N ALA A 262 -12.23 6.04 -19.03
CA ALA A 262 -10.88 5.52 -18.78
C ALA A 262 -9.94 6.62 -18.28
N PHE A 263 -9.83 7.73 -19.01
CA PHE A 263 -8.97 8.85 -18.60
C PHE A 263 -9.52 9.67 -17.42
N GLY A 264 -10.83 9.65 -17.20
CA GLY A 264 -11.48 10.26 -16.04
C GLY A 264 -11.46 9.32 -14.84
N ASN A 265 -12.42 8.40 -14.77
CA ASN A 265 -12.60 7.52 -13.62
C ASN A 265 -11.36 6.65 -13.34
N ASN A 266 -10.85 5.90 -14.34
CA ASN A 266 -9.79 4.94 -14.06
C ASN A 266 -8.46 5.60 -13.71
N ALA A 267 -8.05 6.65 -14.44
CA ALA A 267 -6.80 7.35 -14.15
C ALA A 267 -6.85 8.10 -12.81
N VAL A 268 -7.96 8.82 -12.52
CA VAL A 268 -8.12 9.53 -11.24
C VAL A 268 -8.17 8.55 -10.06
N ALA A 269 -8.79 7.38 -10.24
CA ALA A 269 -8.81 6.35 -9.21
C ALA A 269 -7.41 5.86 -8.81
N ILE A 270 -6.44 5.83 -9.73
CA ILE A 270 -5.04 5.48 -9.38
C ILE A 270 -4.49 6.48 -8.37
N ILE A 271 -4.71 7.78 -8.60
CA ILE A 271 -4.21 8.86 -7.75
C ILE A 271 -4.96 8.89 -6.42
N MET A 272 -6.30 8.86 -6.47
CA MET A 272 -7.18 8.96 -5.30
C MET A 272 -6.98 7.79 -4.32
N TRP A 273 -6.92 6.57 -4.84
CA TRP A 273 -6.73 5.36 -4.02
C TRP A 273 -5.26 5.01 -3.80
N ARG A 274 -4.33 5.87 -4.25
CA ARG A 274 -2.87 5.68 -4.22
C ARG A 274 -2.48 4.26 -4.65
N ASN A 275 -3.09 3.80 -5.75
CA ASN A 275 -2.90 2.44 -6.25
C ASN A 275 -1.44 2.29 -6.71
N SER A 276 -0.64 1.69 -5.82
CA SER A 276 0.81 1.63 -5.96
C SER A 276 1.23 0.32 -6.58
N LEU A 277 2.26 0.38 -7.41
CA LEU A 277 2.85 -0.77 -8.05
C LEU A 277 3.71 -1.52 -7.04
N VAL A 278 3.17 -2.59 -6.45
CA VAL A 278 3.86 -3.43 -5.46
C VAL A 278 4.07 -4.82 -6.03
N PHE A 279 5.26 -5.08 -6.54
CA PHE A 279 5.61 -6.33 -7.23
C PHE A 279 5.43 -7.59 -6.38
N HIS A 280 5.52 -7.49 -5.05
CA HIS A 280 5.34 -8.62 -4.14
C HIS A 280 3.89 -9.07 -3.99
N SER A 281 2.91 -8.30 -4.47
CA SER A 281 1.50 -8.62 -4.37
C SER A 281 0.83 -8.63 -5.72
N PHE A 282 0.52 -9.84 -6.21
CA PHE A 282 -0.25 -10.04 -7.44
C PHE A 282 -1.58 -9.26 -7.45
N ASP A 283 -2.28 -9.19 -6.31
CA ASP A 283 -3.58 -8.52 -6.21
C ASP A 283 -3.45 -7.00 -6.44
N LYS A 284 -2.38 -6.38 -5.92
CA LYS A 284 -2.07 -4.96 -6.13
C LYS A 284 -1.66 -4.68 -7.57
N VAL A 285 -0.82 -5.54 -8.13
CA VAL A 285 -0.39 -5.47 -9.53
C VAL A 285 -1.59 -5.58 -10.47
N THR A 286 -2.45 -6.59 -10.29
CA THR A 286 -3.71 -6.72 -11.07
C THR A 286 -4.62 -5.53 -10.87
N SER A 287 -4.71 -4.99 -9.64
CA SER A 287 -5.52 -3.79 -9.39
C SER A 287 -5.02 -2.62 -10.19
N LEU A 288 -3.71 -2.34 -10.20
CA LEU A 288 -3.14 -1.28 -11.00
C LEU A 288 -3.39 -1.48 -12.51
N PHE A 289 -3.23 -2.72 -13.00
CA PHE A 289 -3.46 -3.03 -14.43
C PHE A 289 -4.87 -2.69 -14.91
N ILE A 290 -5.89 -3.03 -14.12
CA ILE A 290 -7.30 -2.72 -14.46
C ILE A 290 -7.53 -1.20 -14.63
N HIS A 291 -6.72 -0.37 -13.97
CA HIS A 291 -6.84 1.08 -14.06
C HIS A 291 -5.96 1.69 -15.16
N ILE A 292 -4.69 1.27 -15.27
CA ILE A 292 -3.73 1.89 -16.19
C ILE A 292 -3.83 1.34 -17.62
N MET A 293 -4.12 0.04 -17.79
CA MET A 293 -4.09 -0.63 -19.09
C MET A 293 -5.15 -0.10 -20.07
N PRO A 294 -6.38 0.24 -19.65
CA PRO A 294 -7.35 0.91 -20.52
C PRO A 294 -6.83 2.22 -21.10
N CYS A 295 -6.19 3.06 -20.27
CA CYS A 295 -5.63 4.34 -20.69
C CYS A 295 -4.48 4.14 -21.70
N ALA A 296 -3.57 3.21 -21.38
CA ALA A 296 -2.49 2.84 -22.28
C ALA A 296 -3.00 2.30 -23.62
N THR A 297 -4.04 1.45 -23.59
CA THR A 297 -4.63 0.86 -24.81
C THR A 297 -5.26 1.92 -25.68
N LEU A 298 -6.04 2.82 -25.10
CA LEU A 298 -6.64 3.93 -25.83
C LEU A 298 -5.59 4.85 -26.42
N HIS A 299 -4.52 5.15 -25.67
CA HIS A 299 -3.41 5.96 -26.17
C HIS A 299 -2.74 5.31 -27.40
N CYS A 300 -2.43 4.01 -27.32
CA CYS A 300 -1.87 3.25 -28.44
C CYS A 300 -2.79 3.28 -29.66
N ILE A 301 -4.08 3.01 -29.46
CA ILE A 301 -5.03 2.92 -30.57
C ILE A 301 -5.28 4.29 -31.22
N VAL A 302 -5.35 5.38 -30.44
CA VAL A 302 -5.68 6.71 -30.96
C VAL A 302 -4.48 7.37 -31.64
N HIS A 303 -3.31 7.33 -30.99
CA HIS A 303 -2.14 8.13 -31.39
C HIS A 303 -1.05 7.33 -32.12
N LEU A 304 -0.83 6.06 -31.76
CA LEU A 304 0.30 5.27 -32.26
C LEU A 304 -0.10 4.26 -33.36
N TYR A 305 -1.40 3.99 -33.52
CA TYR A 305 -1.88 2.99 -34.49
C TYR A 305 -1.81 3.51 -35.93
N PRO A 306 -1.32 2.71 -36.90
CA PRO A 306 -1.23 3.13 -38.30
C PRO A 306 -2.58 3.56 -38.89
N PRO A 307 -2.69 4.74 -39.53
CA PRO A 307 -3.95 5.29 -40.06
C PRO A 307 -4.75 4.34 -40.96
N GLU A 308 -4.07 3.65 -41.88
CA GLU A 308 -4.71 2.74 -42.84
C GLU A 308 -5.38 1.54 -42.17
N LEU A 309 -4.72 0.98 -41.15
CA LEU A 309 -5.24 -0.12 -40.35
C LEU A 309 -6.32 0.38 -39.38
N GLN A 310 -6.16 1.59 -38.83
CA GLN A 310 -7.11 2.20 -37.91
C GLN A 310 -8.48 2.37 -38.57
N LYS A 311 -8.53 2.82 -39.83
CA LYS A 311 -9.79 2.99 -40.57
C LYS A 311 -10.54 1.67 -40.76
N THR A 312 -9.83 0.59 -41.02
CA THR A 312 -10.42 -0.74 -41.27
C THR A 312 -10.86 -1.40 -39.96
N ARG A 313 -10.04 -1.34 -38.91
CA ARG A 313 -10.27 -2.04 -37.64
C ARG A 313 -11.14 -1.24 -36.67
N PHE A 314 -10.91 0.07 -36.59
CA PHE A 314 -11.54 0.99 -35.64
C PHE A 314 -12.17 2.20 -36.36
N PRO A 315 -13.21 1.98 -37.18
CA PRO A 315 -13.83 3.02 -37.98
C PRO A 315 -14.42 4.17 -37.14
N ALA A 316 -14.87 3.92 -35.90
CA ALA A 316 -15.34 4.97 -35.01
C ALA A 316 -14.25 6.00 -34.69
N ILE A 317 -13.03 5.53 -34.43
CA ILE A 317 -11.89 6.39 -34.03
C ILE A 317 -11.46 7.23 -35.22
N TRP A 318 -11.32 6.59 -36.39
CA TRP A 318 -11.03 7.29 -37.64
C TRP A 318 -12.07 8.38 -37.92
N ALA A 319 -13.35 8.03 -37.83
CA ALA A 319 -14.46 8.95 -38.09
C ALA A 319 -14.65 10.05 -37.03
N ILE A 320 -13.94 9.98 -35.89
CA ILE A 320 -13.84 11.07 -34.91
C ILE A 320 -12.65 11.96 -35.27
N LYS A 321 -11.48 11.36 -35.56
CA LYS A 321 -10.27 12.12 -35.92
C LYS A 321 -10.41 12.92 -37.21
N THR A 322 -11.14 12.40 -38.20
CA THR A 322 -11.32 13.06 -39.51
C THR A 322 -12.64 13.83 -39.62
N ALA A 323 -13.38 14.03 -38.53
CA ALA A 323 -14.65 14.75 -38.59
C ALA A 323 -14.42 16.27 -38.75
N ASN A 324 -15.12 16.88 -39.70
CA ASN A 324 -15.04 18.33 -39.93
C ASN A 324 -15.55 19.12 -38.71
N PRO A 325 -14.84 20.18 -38.27
CA PRO A 325 -15.29 21.05 -37.18
C PRO A 325 -16.68 21.62 -37.48
N GLY A 326 -17.63 21.47 -36.56
CA GLY A 326 -19.00 22.00 -36.69
C GLY A 326 -20.06 21.04 -37.23
N SER A 327 -19.70 19.80 -37.61
CA SER A 327 -20.71 18.77 -37.91
C SER A 327 -21.45 18.33 -36.64
N PRO A 328 -22.74 17.96 -36.69
CA PRO A 328 -23.43 17.31 -35.57
C PRO A 328 -22.78 15.99 -35.13
N THR A 329 -21.85 15.45 -35.92
CA THR A 329 -21.04 14.26 -35.58
C THR A 329 -19.66 14.59 -34.98
N ALA A 330 -19.31 15.88 -34.85
CA ALA A 330 -18.01 16.38 -34.38
C ALA A 330 -17.95 16.66 -32.86
N TYR A 331 -18.89 16.12 -32.08
CA TYR A 331 -18.94 16.32 -30.62
C TYR A 331 -17.80 15.63 -29.85
N ALA A 332 -16.97 14.84 -30.54
CA ALA A 332 -15.87 14.09 -29.94
C ALA A 332 -14.51 14.44 -30.56
N ASN A 333 -14.39 15.56 -31.28
CA ASN A 333 -13.13 16.05 -31.87
C ASN A 333 -12.18 16.59 -30.79
N VAL A 334 -11.78 15.73 -29.84
CA VAL A 334 -10.94 16.08 -28.69
C VAL A 334 -9.51 15.54 -28.85
N PHE A 335 -9.15 15.10 -30.06
CA PHE A 335 -7.87 14.42 -30.35
C PHE A 335 -7.02 15.16 -31.37
#